data_AF-A0A7C3F9I8-F1
#
_entry.id   AF-A0A7C3F9I8-F1
#
_cell.length_a   1.000
_cell.length_b   1.000
_cell.length_c   1.000
_cell.angle_alpha   90.00
_cell.angle_beta   90.00
_cell.angle_gamma   90.00
#
_symmetry.space_group_name_H-M   'P 1'
#
loop_
_entity.id
_entity.type
_entity.pdbx_description
1 polymer ?
#
loop_
_entity_poly.entity_id
_entity_poly.type
_entity_poly.pdbx_seq_one_letter_code
_entity_poly.pdbx_strand_id
1 'polypeptide(L)'
;MKRLAVLLPLALLLLSACEGRANPTPTMPPPAPSLASASIITPTPPPSPTPTSSPSPLPTHSPTPIPTPTPTVTPAPTAAPTDTPAPPPTPPPLGRVIRDANLRAGPGAIYPVVGIIPAGQDVALTALDPSGAWFQVDVGDEGQTWIAAQLVQPPAGLDLPTATDIPAPPPTPTPGDVVRLYDSEITIPTYPWRDFLTPAWDETTGWTYNRFDRNAYQSAYPQPLPQTYQLVNLENRWVRVNVMPELGGRIYQFIFKPTGSNEFYQNPVIKPSPWGPEEAGTGWLAAGGMEWGLPVPEHGYAWGEPWGHITLPGEREQGVTLFDNHQESAHLSVTLTLEPDSAALQLHFELENLGDRPIPVSFWLNAMLAPGPSNRVGPELRFVYPMQQAVVHSTGDPTLPLPGGVFDWPIYQGRDLSRLGNWTQWQGFFAHPGAQANWAAVVDLASDEGVVRIFPRSMTPGLKGFGFGWSQPIGPENYTDDNSAYVEMQGGVTPTYDGRLTLQPGDRYAWEEVWYPVVGLGGVSQADAVGAAYLAREEEGLHLRVVTTLPATGRLIITDAEGQILTQTVSLAPNAPADIPLPDMQAPIAFQLQTPTLDWRMEGIR
;
A
#
# COMPACT_ATOMS: atom_id res chain seq x y z
N MET A 1 52.63 -35.18 -6.47
CA MET A 1 51.82 -36.42 -6.41
C MET A 1 51.51 -36.75 -4.96
N LYS A 2 50.21 -36.91 -4.64
CA LYS A 2 49.60 -37.56 -3.44
C LYS A 2 49.84 -36.87 -2.09
N ARG A 3 48.88 -36.74 -1.17
CA ARG A 3 47.40 -36.72 -1.11
C ARG A 3 47.13 -36.34 0.36
N LEU A 4 46.28 -35.36 0.59
CA LEU A 4 45.83 -34.90 1.91
C LEU A 4 44.89 -35.95 2.54
N ALA A 5 45.06 -36.22 3.84
CA ALA A 5 44.16 -37.07 4.62
C ALA A 5 43.48 -36.23 5.72
N VAL A 6 42.18 -36.48 5.83
CA VAL A 6 41.16 -35.86 6.67
C VAL A 6 41.37 -36.16 8.16
N LEU A 7 41.09 -35.19 9.02
CA LEU A 7 40.92 -35.39 10.47
C LEU A 7 39.64 -34.70 10.94
N LEU A 8 38.66 -35.52 11.30
CA LEU A 8 37.48 -35.21 12.11
C LEU A 8 37.89 -35.25 13.60
N PRO A 9 37.26 -34.45 14.49
CA PRO A 9 37.12 -34.85 15.87
C PRO A 9 35.65 -35.07 16.25
N LEU A 10 35.44 -36.27 16.76
CA LEU A 10 34.30 -36.81 17.49
C LEU A 10 34.32 -36.22 18.92
N ALA A 11 33.22 -35.64 19.40
CA ALA A 11 33.06 -35.23 20.80
C ALA A 11 31.86 -35.94 21.44
N LEU A 12 32.13 -36.44 22.63
CA LEU A 12 31.48 -37.51 23.36
C LEU A 12 30.26 -37.01 24.17
N LEU A 13 29.19 -37.81 24.22
CA LEU A 13 28.06 -37.66 25.13
C LEU A 13 28.49 -37.81 26.60
N LEU A 14 27.98 -36.94 27.48
CA LEU A 14 27.86 -37.18 28.91
C LEU A 14 26.44 -36.82 29.37
N LEU A 15 25.72 -37.85 29.82
CA LEU A 15 24.43 -37.77 30.50
C LEU A 15 24.63 -37.30 31.94
N SER A 16 23.85 -36.30 32.35
CA SER A 16 23.58 -35.99 33.75
C SER A 16 22.11 -35.60 33.88
N ALA A 17 21.38 -36.40 34.65
CA ALA A 17 19.98 -36.19 35.00
C ALA A 17 19.88 -35.34 36.27
N CYS A 18 18.99 -34.35 36.27
CA CYS A 18 18.40 -33.80 37.48
C CYS A 18 16.90 -33.56 37.22
N GLU A 19 16.08 -34.16 38.08
CA GLU A 19 14.62 -34.13 38.07
C GLU A 19 14.04 -32.73 38.26
N GLY A 20 13.16 -32.32 37.33
CA GLY A 20 12.36 -31.11 37.41
C GLY A 20 10.99 -31.39 38.01
N ARG A 21 10.67 -30.70 39.12
CA ARG A 21 9.34 -30.62 39.72
C ARG A 21 8.34 -30.05 38.71
N ALA A 22 7.19 -30.73 38.57
CA ALA A 22 6.05 -30.27 37.79
C ALA A 22 5.41 -29.03 38.43
N ASN A 23 5.28 -27.95 37.66
CA ASN A 23 4.34 -26.86 37.93
C ASN A 23 3.01 -27.17 37.20
N PRO A 24 1.85 -26.82 37.79
CA PRO A 24 0.55 -27.19 37.26
C PRO A 24 0.20 -26.43 35.98
N THR A 25 -0.30 -27.17 35.01
CA THR A 25 -0.87 -26.70 33.75
C THR A 25 -2.08 -25.79 34.02
N PRO A 26 -2.19 -24.60 33.40
CA PRO A 26 -3.43 -23.83 33.42
C PRO A 26 -4.49 -24.54 32.55
N THR A 27 -5.58 -24.97 33.19
CA THR A 27 -6.78 -25.49 32.52
C THR A 27 -7.53 -24.34 31.84
N MET A 28 -7.66 -24.39 30.52
CA MET A 28 -8.57 -23.52 29.77
C MET A 28 -10.05 -23.85 30.11
N PRO A 29 -10.93 -22.84 30.16
CA PRO A 29 -12.37 -23.06 30.28
C PRO A 29 -12.94 -23.69 28.98
N PRO A 30 -14.03 -24.47 29.09
CA PRO A 30 -14.64 -25.17 27.95
C PRO A 30 -15.24 -24.19 26.92
N PRO A 31 -15.30 -24.57 25.63
CA PRO A 31 -15.88 -23.75 24.58
C PRO A 31 -17.39 -23.56 24.78
N ALA A 32 -17.88 -22.37 24.43
CA ALA A 32 -19.29 -22.04 24.41
C ALA A 32 -20.04 -22.90 23.36
N PRO A 33 -21.31 -23.29 23.62
CA PRO A 33 -22.04 -24.19 22.72
C PRO A 33 -22.35 -23.53 21.37
N SER A 34 -22.01 -24.24 20.30
CA SER A 34 -22.39 -23.95 18.91
C SER A 34 -23.91 -23.95 18.75
N LEU A 35 -24.46 -22.83 18.24
CA LEU A 35 -25.86 -22.74 17.85
C LEU A 35 -26.05 -23.42 16.49
N ALA A 36 -26.87 -24.47 16.48
CA ALA A 36 -27.22 -25.25 15.31
C ALA A 36 -27.89 -24.40 14.21
N SER A 37 -27.39 -24.55 12.99
CA SER A 37 -27.93 -23.97 11.76
C SER A 37 -29.36 -24.43 11.49
N ALA A 38 -30.30 -23.48 11.40
CA ALA A 38 -31.64 -23.73 10.90
C ALA A 38 -31.63 -23.60 9.37
N SER A 39 -32.01 -24.67 8.66
CA SER A 39 -32.18 -24.68 7.22
C SER A 39 -33.31 -23.74 6.79
N ILE A 40 -32.97 -22.67 6.06
CA ILE A 40 -33.93 -21.79 5.41
C ILE A 40 -34.13 -22.25 3.97
N ILE A 41 -35.39 -22.46 3.61
CA ILE A 41 -35.86 -22.92 2.31
C ILE A 41 -35.84 -21.73 1.34
N THR A 42 -35.06 -21.83 0.27
CA THR A 42 -34.95 -20.81 -0.79
C THR A 42 -36.20 -20.79 -1.67
N PRO A 43 -36.87 -19.64 -1.90
CA PRO A 43 -37.89 -19.54 -2.95
C PRO A 43 -37.26 -19.40 -4.33
N THR A 44 -37.79 -20.17 -5.29
CA THR A 44 -37.44 -20.19 -6.72
C THR A 44 -37.65 -18.82 -7.38
N PRO A 45 -36.71 -18.32 -8.21
CA PRO A 45 -36.91 -17.08 -8.97
C PRO A 45 -37.94 -17.25 -10.11
N PRO A 46 -38.70 -16.20 -10.47
CA PRO A 46 -39.61 -16.24 -11.61
C PRO A 46 -38.86 -16.26 -12.95
N PRO A 47 -39.48 -16.78 -14.03
CA PRO A 47 -38.82 -16.95 -15.32
C PRO A 47 -38.49 -15.60 -15.99
N SER A 48 -37.31 -15.57 -16.62
CA SER A 48 -36.76 -14.46 -17.40
C SER A 48 -37.62 -14.12 -18.64
N PRO A 49 -37.83 -12.84 -18.99
CA PRO A 49 -38.57 -12.45 -20.19
C PRO A 49 -37.77 -12.74 -21.47
N THR A 50 -38.47 -13.33 -22.44
CA THR A 50 -38.01 -13.65 -23.80
C THR A 50 -37.59 -12.39 -24.58
N PRO A 51 -36.50 -12.40 -25.36
CA PRO A 51 -36.11 -11.27 -26.19
C PRO A 51 -37.13 -11.03 -27.32
N THR A 52 -37.59 -9.79 -27.44
CA THR A 52 -38.47 -9.34 -28.54
C THR A 52 -37.59 -8.88 -29.70
N SER A 53 -37.88 -9.38 -30.91
CA SER A 53 -37.18 -9.04 -32.15
C SER A 53 -37.36 -7.57 -32.55
N SER A 54 -36.25 -6.91 -32.87
CA SER A 54 -36.20 -5.57 -33.45
C SER A 54 -36.60 -5.60 -34.95
N PRO A 55 -37.40 -4.65 -35.47
CA PRO A 55 -37.78 -4.62 -36.87
C PRO A 55 -36.64 -4.12 -37.77
N SER A 56 -36.49 -4.79 -38.92
CA SER A 56 -35.57 -4.50 -40.02
C SER A 56 -35.77 -3.09 -40.61
N PRO A 57 -34.71 -2.42 -41.10
CA PRO A 57 -34.83 -1.13 -41.78
C PRO A 57 -35.46 -1.27 -43.18
N LEU A 58 -36.27 -0.28 -43.55
CA LEU A 58 -37.00 -0.13 -44.82
C LEU A 58 -36.07 0.43 -45.93
N PRO A 59 -36.20 0.00 -47.20
CA PRO A 59 -35.34 0.49 -48.28
C PRO A 59 -35.71 1.92 -48.72
N THR A 60 -34.70 2.75 -48.92
CA THR A 60 -34.86 4.14 -49.39
C THR A 60 -34.77 4.18 -50.92
N HIS A 61 -35.79 4.78 -51.56
CA HIS A 61 -35.86 4.96 -53.01
C HIS A 61 -34.96 6.12 -53.47
N SER A 62 -34.26 5.90 -54.58
CA SER A 62 -33.44 6.89 -55.30
C SER A 62 -34.33 7.85 -56.12
N PRO A 63 -34.12 9.18 -56.05
CA PRO A 63 -34.87 10.13 -56.87
C PRO A 63 -34.26 10.33 -58.27
N THR A 64 -35.15 10.29 -59.27
CA THR A 64 -34.95 10.60 -60.70
C THR A 64 -34.70 12.10 -60.96
N PRO A 65 -33.89 12.49 -61.96
CA PRO A 65 -33.61 13.91 -62.25
C PRO A 65 -34.77 14.60 -62.98
N ILE A 66 -35.02 15.87 -62.66
CA ILE A 66 -35.99 16.77 -63.33
C ILE A 66 -35.21 17.95 -63.96
N PRO A 67 -35.61 18.44 -65.15
CA PRO A 67 -34.73 19.18 -66.05
C PRO A 67 -34.56 20.66 -65.70
N THR A 68 -33.41 21.17 -66.14
CA THR A 68 -32.91 22.55 -66.07
C THR A 68 -33.73 23.53 -66.92
N PRO A 69 -34.27 24.62 -66.35
CA PRO A 69 -34.63 25.81 -67.10
C PRO A 69 -33.45 26.78 -67.26
N THR A 70 -33.33 27.27 -68.50
CA THR A 70 -32.35 28.23 -69.06
C THR A 70 -32.29 29.57 -68.32
N PRO A 71 -31.11 30.22 -68.22
CA PRO A 71 -30.92 31.46 -67.47
C PRO A 71 -31.52 32.70 -68.16
N THR A 72 -32.24 33.51 -67.38
CA THR A 72 -32.60 34.89 -67.72
C THR A 72 -31.62 35.84 -67.04
N VAL A 73 -30.93 36.64 -67.84
CA VAL A 73 -29.98 37.68 -67.39
C VAL A 73 -30.75 38.79 -66.65
N THR A 74 -30.33 39.11 -65.42
CA THR A 74 -30.86 40.20 -64.57
C THR A 74 -29.66 40.85 -63.84
N PRO A 75 -29.62 42.19 -63.68
CA PRO A 75 -28.37 42.96 -63.55
C PRO A 75 -27.67 42.80 -62.19
N ALA A 76 -26.36 43.08 -62.20
CA ALA A 76 -25.43 42.90 -61.08
C ALA A 76 -25.90 43.60 -59.78
N PRO A 77 -26.06 42.84 -58.68
CA PRO A 77 -26.21 43.41 -57.34
C PRO A 77 -24.85 43.65 -56.67
N THR A 78 -24.81 44.73 -55.89
CA THR A 78 -23.75 45.27 -55.04
C THR A 78 -23.04 44.22 -54.19
N ALA A 79 -21.71 44.33 -54.06
CA ALA A 79 -20.86 43.45 -53.24
C ALA A 79 -21.33 43.38 -51.78
N ALA A 80 -21.55 42.16 -51.29
CA ALA A 80 -21.74 41.84 -49.88
C ALA A 80 -20.40 41.94 -49.12
N PRO A 81 -20.40 42.35 -47.83
CA PRO A 81 -19.17 42.42 -47.04
C PRO A 81 -18.57 41.03 -46.85
N THR A 82 -17.26 40.96 -47.00
CA THR A 82 -16.44 39.77 -46.76
C THR A 82 -16.36 39.49 -45.26
N ASP A 83 -16.80 38.30 -44.83
CA ASP A 83 -16.55 37.82 -43.47
C ASP A 83 -15.03 37.82 -43.21
N THR A 84 -14.63 38.58 -42.20
CA THR A 84 -13.24 38.65 -41.74
C THR A 84 -12.93 37.33 -41.02
N PRO A 85 -11.81 36.64 -41.32
CA PRO A 85 -11.41 35.44 -40.58
C PRO A 85 -11.28 35.76 -39.10
N ALA A 86 -11.89 34.94 -38.24
CA ALA A 86 -11.69 35.03 -36.80
C ALA A 86 -10.18 34.89 -36.48
N PRO A 87 -9.65 35.70 -35.55
CA PRO A 87 -8.26 35.56 -35.13
C PRO A 87 -8.00 34.13 -34.62
N PRO A 88 -6.79 33.58 -34.83
CA PRO A 88 -6.43 32.27 -34.30
C PRO A 88 -6.60 32.26 -32.77
N PRO A 89 -7.03 31.14 -32.17
CA PRO A 89 -7.23 31.06 -30.74
C PRO A 89 -5.93 31.37 -30.00
N THR A 90 -6.01 32.25 -29.01
CA THR A 90 -4.89 32.55 -28.12
C THR A 90 -4.54 31.26 -27.36
N PRO A 91 -3.27 30.82 -27.33
CA PRO A 91 -2.88 29.66 -26.55
C PRO A 91 -3.19 29.91 -25.06
N PRO A 92 -3.62 28.87 -24.31
CA PRO A 92 -3.92 29.01 -22.90
C PRO A 92 -2.69 29.50 -22.11
N PRO A 93 -2.89 30.32 -21.06
CA PRO A 93 -1.81 30.77 -20.20
C PRO A 93 -1.13 29.58 -19.51
N LEU A 94 0.20 29.61 -19.44
CA LEU A 94 0.98 28.55 -18.79
C LEU A 94 1.27 28.91 -17.33
N GLY A 95 0.97 27.99 -16.42
CA GLY A 95 1.38 28.05 -15.02
C GLY A 95 2.52 27.09 -14.74
N ARG A 96 3.47 27.47 -13.87
CA ARG A 96 4.62 26.63 -13.53
C ARG A 96 4.35 25.80 -12.29
N VAL A 97 4.44 24.49 -12.38
CA VAL A 97 4.27 23.57 -11.25
C VAL A 97 5.44 23.74 -10.28
N ILE A 98 5.16 23.98 -9.00
CA ILE A 98 6.21 24.29 -8.00
C ILE A 98 6.71 23.06 -7.23
N ARG A 99 5.91 21.98 -7.17
CA ARG A 99 6.23 20.67 -6.59
C ARG A 99 5.46 19.59 -7.33
N ASP A 100 5.93 18.34 -7.29
CA ASP A 100 5.22 17.21 -7.89
C ASP A 100 3.75 17.21 -7.45
N ALA A 101 2.84 17.12 -8.41
CA ALA A 101 1.43 17.39 -8.19
C ALA A 101 0.54 16.34 -8.85
N ASN A 102 -0.49 15.92 -8.11
CA ASN A 102 -1.56 15.08 -8.64
C ASN A 102 -2.42 15.85 -9.64
N LEU A 103 -2.60 15.27 -10.82
CA LEU A 103 -3.66 15.59 -11.75
C LEU A 103 -4.88 14.74 -11.40
N ARG A 104 -6.06 15.35 -11.34
CA ARG A 104 -7.30 14.69 -10.90
C ARG A 104 -8.38 14.77 -11.94
N ALA A 105 -9.31 13.81 -11.90
CA ALA A 105 -10.50 13.79 -12.75
C ALA A 105 -11.50 14.93 -12.44
N GLY A 106 -11.31 15.68 -11.34
CA GLY A 106 -12.16 16.80 -10.95
C GLY A 106 -11.49 17.71 -9.91
N PRO A 107 -12.06 18.90 -9.66
CA PRO A 107 -11.51 19.88 -8.72
C PRO A 107 -11.79 19.46 -7.28
N GLY A 108 -10.84 18.78 -6.66
CA GLY A 108 -10.91 18.40 -5.26
C GLY A 108 -10.17 17.10 -4.96
N ALA A 109 -9.76 16.93 -3.71
CA ALA A 109 -9.08 15.71 -3.27
C ALA A 109 -9.97 14.45 -3.32
N ILE A 110 -11.29 14.63 -3.33
CA ILE A 110 -12.29 13.56 -3.46
C ILE A 110 -12.31 12.90 -4.85
N TYR A 111 -11.76 13.57 -5.86
CA TYR A 111 -11.69 13.03 -7.21
C TYR A 111 -10.44 12.14 -7.36
N PRO A 112 -10.52 11.04 -8.11
CA PRO A 112 -9.38 10.16 -8.33
C PRO A 112 -8.23 10.91 -9.01
N VAL A 113 -7.01 10.54 -8.63
CA VAL A 113 -5.80 10.95 -9.34
C VAL A 113 -5.78 10.22 -10.68
N VAL A 114 -5.59 10.95 -11.76
CA VAL A 114 -5.52 10.44 -13.15
C VAL A 114 -4.12 10.56 -13.74
N GLY A 115 -3.23 11.31 -13.10
CA GLY A 115 -1.84 11.46 -13.51
C GLY A 115 -1.05 12.27 -12.49
N ILE A 116 0.25 12.45 -12.74
CA ILE A 116 1.14 13.27 -11.93
C ILE A 116 1.91 14.18 -12.88
N ILE A 117 2.06 15.45 -12.49
CA ILE A 117 2.91 16.41 -13.19
C ILE A 117 4.12 16.79 -12.32
N PRO A 118 5.37 16.59 -12.79
CA PRO A 118 6.55 16.91 -12.00
C PRO A 118 6.75 18.41 -11.73
N ALA A 119 7.46 18.71 -10.64
CA ALA A 119 7.92 20.05 -10.31
C ALA A 119 8.73 20.68 -11.46
N GLY A 120 8.50 21.97 -11.70
CA GLY A 120 9.18 22.77 -12.69
C GLY A 120 8.62 22.68 -14.11
N GLN A 121 7.68 21.78 -14.38
CA GLN A 121 6.92 21.70 -15.63
C GLN A 121 5.94 22.87 -15.76
N ASP A 122 5.71 23.31 -16.99
CA ASP A 122 4.68 24.29 -17.31
C ASP A 122 3.41 23.54 -17.75
N VAL A 123 2.25 24.00 -17.29
CA VAL A 123 0.94 23.41 -17.61
C VAL A 123 -0.04 24.46 -18.11
N ALA A 124 -0.79 24.13 -19.14
CA ALA A 124 -1.80 25.01 -19.71
C ALA A 124 -3.00 25.11 -18.77
N LEU A 125 -3.31 26.32 -18.30
CA LEU A 125 -4.43 26.59 -17.42
C LEU A 125 -5.63 27.02 -18.27
N THR A 126 -6.76 26.33 -18.12
CA THR A 126 -7.94 26.54 -18.97
C THR A 126 -9.12 27.15 -18.22
N ALA A 127 -9.28 26.81 -16.94
CA ALA A 127 -10.34 27.35 -16.09
C ALA A 127 -9.97 27.28 -14.60
N LEU A 128 -10.77 27.94 -13.76
CA LEU A 128 -10.77 27.79 -12.31
C LEU A 128 -12.02 27.05 -11.86
N ASP A 129 -11.93 26.29 -10.77
CA ASP A 129 -13.13 25.84 -10.08
C ASP A 129 -13.85 27.04 -9.42
N PRO A 130 -15.14 26.92 -9.04
CA PRO A 130 -15.90 28.01 -8.42
C PRO A 130 -15.28 28.60 -7.15
N SER A 131 -14.44 27.84 -6.43
CA SER A 131 -13.71 28.34 -5.25
C SER A 131 -12.38 29.00 -5.58
N GLY A 132 -11.83 28.76 -6.77
CA GLY A 132 -10.49 29.19 -7.17
C GLY A 132 -9.34 28.38 -6.56
N ALA A 133 -9.63 27.28 -5.86
CA ALA A 133 -8.64 26.41 -5.23
C ALA A 133 -8.02 25.40 -6.21
N TRP A 134 -8.59 25.21 -7.40
CA TRP A 134 -8.14 24.28 -8.42
C TRP A 134 -8.13 24.91 -9.80
N PHE A 135 -7.04 24.66 -10.54
CA PHE A 135 -6.98 24.94 -11.98
C PHE A 135 -7.45 23.72 -12.75
N GLN A 136 -8.33 23.93 -13.72
CA GLN A 136 -8.49 22.98 -14.81
C GLN A 136 -7.29 23.14 -15.74
N VAL A 137 -6.73 22.02 -16.16
CA VAL A 137 -5.53 21.99 -16.98
C VAL A 137 -5.70 21.13 -18.21
N ASP A 138 -4.98 21.53 -19.25
CA ASP A 138 -4.83 20.76 -20.48
C ASP A 138 -3.42 20.16 -20.51
N VAL A 139 -3.37 18.82 -20.50
CA VAL A 139 -2.14 18.01 -20.51
C VAL A 139 -2.06 17.10 -21.74
N GLY A 140 -2.88 17.33 -22.78
CA GLY A 140 -2.89 16.54 -24.03
C GLY A 140 -4.19 15.74 -24.22
N ASP A 141 -4.12 14.56 -24.89
CA ASP A 141 -5.27 13.71 -25.25
C ASP A 141 -6.04 13.10 -24.06
N GLU A 142 -5.70 13.49 -22.84
CA GLU A 142 -6.42 13.09 -21.63
C GLU A 142 -7.62 14.02 -21.43
N GLY A 143 -8.72 13.49 -20.87
CA GLY A 143 -9.93 14.26 -20.64
C GLY A 143 -9.73 15.45 -19.66
N GLN A 144 -10.82 16.06 -19.20
CA GLN A 144 -10.70 17.17 -18.24
C GLN A 144 -9.90 16.78 -16.99
N THR A 145 -8.78 17.45 -16.76
CA THR A 145 -7.91 17.22 -15.60
C THR A 145 -7.75 18.47 -14.75
N TRP A 146 -7.40 18.27 -13.49
CA TRP A 146 -7.41 19.31 -12.47
C TRP A 146 -6.17 19.23 -11.58
N ILE A 147 -5.59 20.39 -11.26
CA ILE A 147 -4.45 20.54 -10.35
C ILE A 147 -4.78 21.56 -9.25
N ALA A 148 -4.32 21.30 -8.03
CA ALA A 148 -4.55 22.24 -6.92
C ALA A 148 -3.78 23.54 -7.18
N ALA A 149 -4.46 24.69 -7.07
CA ALA A 149 -3.91 25.99 -7.44
C ALA A 149 -2.67 26.36 -6.62
N GLN A 150 -2.60 25.92 -5.37
CA GLN A 150 -1.43 26.10 -4.50
C GLN A 150 -0.16 25.36 -4.98
N LEU A 151 -0.29 24.45 -5.95
CA LEU A 151 0.84 23.69 -6.53
C LEU A 151 1.35 24.31 -7.83
N VAL A 152 0.74 25.41 -8.28
CA VAL A 152 1.06 26.08 -9.54
C VAL A 152 1.35 27.54 -9.27
N GLN A 153 2.47 28.04 -9.79
CA GLN A 153 2.77 29.46 -9.88
C GLN A 153 2.16 30.00 -11.18
N PRO A 154 1.03 30.72 -11.12
CA PRO A 154 0.39 31.27 -12.31
C PRO A 154 1.18 32.45 -12.89
N PRO A 155 0.99 32.77 -14.19
CA PRO A 155 1.58 33.96 -14.78
C PRO A 155 0.94 35.23 -14.21
N ALA A 156 1.66 36.34 -14.25
CA ALA A 156 1.17 37.62 -13.74
C ALA A 156 -0.07 38.10 -14.53
N GLY A 157 -1.11 38.52 -13.81
CA GLY A 157 -2.35 39.00 -14.43
C GLY A 157 -3.22 37.90 -15.05
N LEU A 158 -3.06 36.65 -14.59
CA LEU A 158 -3.90 35.52 -15.00
C LEU A 158 -5.38 35.83 -14.78
N ASP A 159 -6.17 35.70 -15.84
CA ASP A 159 -7.63 35.77 -15.82
C ASP A 159 -8.15 34.51 -16.54
N LEU A 160 -8.91 33.69 -15.83
CA LEU A 160 -9.44 32.41 -16.33
C LEU A 160 -10.94 32.35 -16.09
N PRO A 161 -11.71 31.73 -17.02
CA PRO A 161 -13.12 31.49 -16.78
C PRO A 161 -13.32 30.51 -15.61
N THR A 162 -14.45 30.62 -14.92
CA THR A 162 -14.89 29.58 -13.98
C THR A 162 -15.47 28.40 -14.76
N ALA A 163 -14.99 27.19 -14.49
CA ALA A 163 -15.49 25.98 -15.13
C ALA A 163 -16.95 25.71 -14.72
N THR A 164 -17.76 25.33 -15.71
CA THR A 164 -19.19 25.02 -15.50
C THR A 164 -19.53 23.55 -15.67
N ASP A 165 -18.67 22.77 -16.32
CA ASP A 165 -18.87 21.35 -16.63
C ASP A 165 -17.93 20.50 -15.78
N ILE A 166 -18.15 20.52 -14.46
CA ILE A 166 -17.33 19.77 -13.50
C ILE A 166 -17.94 18.37 -13.33
N PRO A 167 -17.16 17.28 -13.50
CA PRO A 167 -17.64 15.93 -13.23
C PRO A 167 -18.25 15.84 -11.84
N ALA A 168 -19.35 15.10 -11.66
CA ALA A 168 -19.90 14.90 -10.34
C ALA A 168 -18.83 14.24 -9.44
N PRO A 169 -18.64 14.71 -8.20
CA PRO A 169 -17.71 14.05 -7.30
C PRO A 169 -18.12 12.60 -7.13
N PRO A 170 -17.15 11.67 -7.00
CA PRO A 170 -17.47 10.34 -6.47
C PRO A 170 -18.29 10.52 -5.20
N PRO A 171 -19.32 9.70 -4.95
CA PRO A 171 -20.19 9.86 -3.80
C PRO A 171 -19.34 10.02 -2.53
N THR A 172 -19.36 11.22 -1.95
CA THR A 172 -18.61 11.56 -0.74
C THR A 172 -19.17 10.70 0.38
N PRO A 173 -18.39 9.77 0.95
CA PRO A 173 -19.00 8.93 1.96
C PRO A 173 -19.18 9.73 3.24
N THR A 174 -20.39 9.69 3.76
CA THR A 174 -20.87 10.49 4.88
C THR A 174 -20.61 9.73 6.18
N PRO A 175 -20.35 10.39 7.33
CA PRO A 175 -20.34 9.68 8.60
C PRO A 175 -21.69 8.97 8.81
N GLY A 176 -21.66 7.64 8.80
CA GLY A 176 -22.87 6.81 8.75
C GLY A 176 -22.83 5.71 7.69
N ASP A 177 -22.11 5.94 6.59
CA ASP A 177 -22.07 5.04 5.44
C ASP A 177 -21.50 3.68 5.80
N VAL A 178 -22.09 2.62 5.25
CA VAL A 178 -21.57 1.26 5.37
C VAL A 178 -20.28 1.13 4.58
N VAL A 179 -19.38 0.25 5.01
CA VAL A 179 -18.28 -0.16 4.15
C VAL A 179 -18.86 -0.82 2.90
N ARG A 180 -18.39 -0.39 1.73
CA ARG A 180 -18.78 -0.96 0.44
C ARG A 180 -17.86 -2.12 0.12
N LEU A 181 -18.46 -3.21 -0.35
CA LEU A 181 -17.78 -4.40 -0.85
C LEU A 181 -18.24 -4.64 -2.28
N TYR A 182 -17.32 -4.63 -3.24
CA TYR A 182 -17.64 -4.78 -4.65
C TYR A 182 -16.46 -5.29 -5.46
N ASP A 183 -16.76 -5.91 -6.59
CA ASP A 183 -15.76 -6.36 -7.56
C ASP A 183 -15.43 -5.26 -8.57
N SER A 184 -14.19 -5.25 -9.05
CA SER A 184 -13.76 -4.44 -10.19
C SER A 184 -12.64 -5.12 -10.96
N GLU A 185 -12.18 -4.50 -12.04
CA GLU A 185 -11.08 -5.02 -12.85
C GLU A 185 -9.98 -3.98 -13.02
N ILE A 186 -8.75 -4.44 -13.18
CA ILE A 186 -7.61 -3.61 -13.60
C ILE A 186 -6.87 -4.29 -14.74
N THR A 187 -6.49 -3.52 -15.77
CA THR A 187 -5.65 -4.02 -16.85
C THR A 187 -4.22 -3.54 -16.66
N ILE A 188 -3.29 -4.48 -16.57
CA ILE A 188 -1.86 -4.22 -16.35
C ILE A 188 -1.09 -4.89 -17.51
N PRO A 189 -0.10 -4.21 -18.12
CA PRO A 189 0.87 -4.88 -18.97
C PRO A 189 1.54 -6.03 -18.21
N THR A 190 1.50 -7.23 -18.77
CA THR A 190 2.02 -8.44 -18.11
C THR A 190 2.95 -9.18 -19.05
N TYR A 191 4.17 -9.42 -18.60
CA TYR A 191 5.09 -10.32 -19.31
C TYR A 191 4.55 -11.76 -19.23
N PRO A 192 4.74 -12.60 -20.27
CA PRO A 192 4.27 -13.97 -20.31
C PRO A 192 5.09 -14.92 -19.42
N TRP A 193 5.31 -14.55 -18.16
CA TRP A 193 6.15 -15.26 -17.21
C TRP A 193 5.67 -16.68 -16.90
N ARG A 194 4.36 -16.92 -17.02
CA ARG A 194 3.73 -18.23 -16.82
C ARG A 194 4.22 -19.28 -17.83
N ASP A 195 4.63 -18.87 -19.03
CA ASP A 195 5.15 -19.76 -20.06
C ASP A 195 6.53 -20.36 -19.69
N PHE A 196 7.18 -19.80 -18.68
CA PHE A 196 8.50 -20.19 -18.20
C PHE A 196 8.45 -20.89 -16.84
N LEU A 197 7.27 -21.33 -16.41
CA LEU A 197 7.09 -22.05 -15.16
C LEU A 197 7.09 -23.56 -15.38
N THR A 198 7.71 -24.27 -14.45
CA THR A 198 7.62 -25.73 -14.34
C THR A 198 7.21 -26.11 -12.92
N PRO A 199 6.21 -26.99 -12.76
CA PRO A 199 5.85 -27.49 -11.44
C PRO A 199 7.03 -28.20 -10.77
N ALA A 200 7.19 -27.95 -9.48
CA ALA A 200 8.20 -28.54 -8.62
C ALA A 200 7.58 -28.86 -7.25
N TRP A 201 8.30 -29.68 -6.49
CA TRP A 201 7.86 -30.16 -5.18
C TRP A 201 8.95 -29.92 -4.15
N ASP A 202 8.57 -29.36 -3.01
CA ASP A 202 9.44 -29.23 -1.85
C ASP A 202 9.08 -30.30 -0.82
N GLU A 203 9.95 -31.32 -0.69
CA GLU A 203 9.76 -32.41 0.28
C GLU A 203 9.80 -31.93 1.74
N THR A 204 10.50 -30.83 2.03
CA THR A 204 10.63 -30.33 3.41
C THR A 204 9.31 -29.76 3.88
N THR A 205 8.70 -28.89 3.07
CA THR A 205 7.46 -28.18 3.41
C THR A 205 6.20 -28.93 2.96
N GLY A 206 6.33 -29.87 2.02
CA GLY A 206 5.20 -30.56 1.42
C GLY A 206 4.40 -29.66 0.49
N TRP A 207 5.07 -28.67 -0.10
CA TRP A 207 4.45 -27.62 -0.90
C TRP A 207 4.72 -27.86 -2.38
N THR A 208 3.69 -27.76 -3.22
CA THR A 208 3.87 -27.72 -4.68
C THR A 208 4.08 -26.29 -5.12
N TYR A 209 5.17 -26.00 -5.83
CA TYR A 209 5.48 -24.65 -6.29
C TYR A 209 5.83 -24.64 -7.77
N ASN A 210 5.96 -23.44 -8.33
CA ASN A 210 6.40 -23.25 -9.71
C ASN A 210 7.84 -22.75 -9.73
N ARG A 211 8.73 -23.51 -10.37
CA ARG A 211 10.10 -23.10 -10.65
C ARG A 211 10.14 -22.30 -11.95
N PHE A 212 10.70 -21.10 -11.90
CA PHE A 212 10.83 -20.21 -13.04
C PHE A 212 12.16 -20.42 -13.77
N ASP A 213 12.09 -20.64 -15.08
CA ASP A 213 13.27 -20.72 -15.94
C ASP A 213 13.68 -19.31 -16.41
N ARG A 214 14.46 -18.63 -15.56
CA ARG A 214 14.95 -17.28 -15.85
C ARG A 214 15.82 -17.21 -17.11
N ASN A 215 16.59 -18.27 -17.40
CA ASN A 215 17.46 -18.28 -18.58
C ASN A 215 16.64 -18.37 -19.87
N ALA A 216 15.62 -19.23 -19.90
CA ALA A 216 14.69 -19.31 -21.02
C ALA A 216 13.91 -18.01 -21.21
N TYR A 217 13.41 -17.42 -20.11
CA TYR A 217 12.72 -16.13 -20.13
C TYR A 217 13.59 -15.02 -20.75
N GLN A 218 14.83 -14.87 -20.28
CA GLN A 218 15.75 -13.86 -20.80
C GLN A 218 16.13 -14.11 -22.27
N SER A 219 16.30 -15.38 -22.65
CA SER A 219 16.65 -15.75 -24.03
C SER A 219 15.49 -15.49 -25.01
N ALA A 220 14.25 -15.57 -24.54
CA ALA A 220 13.06 -15.32 -25.36
C ALA A 220 12.78 -13.83 -25.57
N TYR A 221 13.35 -12.95 -24.73
CA TYR A 221 13.13 -11.50 -24.76
C TYR A 221 11.64 -11.11 -24.93
N PRO A 222 10.75 -11.63 -24.06
CA PRO A 222 9.31 -11.44 -24.24
C PRO A 222 8.92 -9.97 -24.04
N GLN A 223 7.77 -9.60 -24.60
CA GLN A 223 7.15 -8.28 -24.42
C GLN A 223 5.88 -8.42 -23.58
N PRO A 224 5.51 -7.41 -22.78
CA PRO A 224 4.30 -7.46 -22.00
C PRO A 224 3.07 -7.32 -22.91
N LEU A 225 1.98 -7.99 -22.55
CA LEU A 225 0.68 -7.86 -23.18
C LEU A 225 -0.35 -7.35 -22.16
N PRO A 226 -1.36 -6.57 -22.56
CA PRO A 226 -2.43 -6.19 -21.65
C PRO A 226 -3.12 -7.43 -21.07
N GLN A 227 -3.16 -7.55 -19.74
CA GLN A 227 -3.89 -8.58 -19.03
C GLN A 227 -4.80 -7.95 -17.98
N THR A 228 -6.06 -8.36 -17.98
CA THR A 228 -7.05 -7.93 -17.00
C THR A 228 -7.05 -8.85 -15.80
N TYR A 229 -7.04 -8.26 -14.60
CA TYR A 229 -7.08 -8.92 -13.30
C TYR A 229 -8.33 -8.49 -12.54
N GLN A 230 -8.94 -9.43 -11.83
CA GLN A 230 -10.04 -9.17 -10.92
C GLN A 230 -9.54 -8.58 -9.60
N LEU A 231 -10.30 -7.62 -9.09
CA LEU A 231 -10.09 -6.99 -7.80
C LEU A 231 -11.34 -7.14 -6.93
N VAL A 232 -11.14 -7.43 -5.64
CA VAL A 232 -12.17 -7.35 -4.61
C VAL A 232 -11.86 -6.13 -3.75
N ASN A 233 -12.84 -5.24 -3.58
CA ASN A 233 -12.61 -3.92 -3.03
C ASN A 233 -13.38 -3.72 -1.73
N LEU A 234 -12.69 -3.27 -0.69
CA LEU A 234 -13.32 -2.72 0.51
C LEU A 234 -13.13 -1.20 0.51
N GLU A 235 -14.21 -0.45 0.69
CA GLU A 235 -14.14 1.01 0.66
C GLU A 235 -15.05 1.67 1.68
N ASN A 236 -14.49 2.59 2.46
CA ASN A 236 -15.24 3.46 3.36
C ASN A 236 -14.96 4.93 3.01
N ARG A 237 -15.21 5.85 3.95
CA ARG A 237 -14.97 7.28 3.70
C ARG A 237 -13.51 7.69 3.65
N TRP A 238 -12.65 6.96 4.35
CA TRP A 238 -11.23 7.27 4.52
C TRP A 238 -10.33 6.54 3.55
N VAL A 239 -10.62 5.27 3.28
CA VAL A 239 -9.73 4.39 2.54
C VAL A 239 -10.46 3.54 1.52
N ARG A 240 -9.73 3.17 0.47
CA ARG A 240 -10.07 2.08 -0.44
C ARG A 240 -8.94 1.06 -0.43
N VAL A 241 -9.27 -0.19 -0.17
CA VAL A 241 -8.33 -1.31 -0.19
C VAL A 241 -8.72 -2.22 -1.34
N ASN A 242 -7.79 -2.46 -2.26
CA ASN A 242 -7.98 -3.28 -3.44
C ASN A 242 -7.19 -4.59 -3.24
N VAL A 243 -7.87 -5.72 -3.29
CA VAL A 243 -7.27 -7.06 -3.16
C VAL A 243 -7.23 -7.74 -4.52
N MET A 244 -6.13 -8.43 -4.84
CA MET A 244 -5.95 -9.15 -6.11
C MET A 244 -5.75 -10.66 -5.87
N PRO A 245 -6.83 -11.46 -5.91
CA PRO A 245 -6.74 -12.92 -5.70
C PRO A 245 -5.81 -13.63 -6.68
N GLU A 246 -5.75 -13.19 -7.93
CA GLU A 246 -5.03 -13.89 -9.01
C GLU A 246 -3.49 -13.87 -8.90
N LEU A 247 -2.93 -13.00 -8.06
CA LEU A 247 -1.49 -12.87 -7.82
C LEU A 247 -1.18 -12.97 -6.32
N GLY A 248 -1.35 -14.16 -5.75
CA GLY A 248 -0.99 -14.48 -4.37
C GLY A 248 -1.92 -13.91 -3.31
N GLY A 249 -3.17 -13.57 -3.68
CA GLY A 249 -4.12 -12.98 -2.73
C GLY A 249 -3.60 -11.68 -2.10
N ARG A 250 -2.81 -10.89 -2.84
CA ARG A 250 -2.16 -9.69 -2.30
C ARG A 250 -3.14 -8.55 -2.09
N ILE A 251 -2.82 -7.67 -1.16
CA ILE A 251 -3.40 -6.32 -1.14
C ILE A 251 -2.66 -5.52 -2.19
N TYR A 252 -3.29 -5.18 -3.30
CA TYR A 252 -2.62 -4.49 -4.40
C TYR A 252 -2.51 -2.98 -4.17
N GLN A 253 -3.53 -2.35 -3.58
CA GLN A 253 -3.54 -0.91 -3.29
C GLN A 253 -4.14 -0.64 -1.90
N PHE A 254 -3.61 0.37 -1.22
CA PHE A 254 -4.19 0.95 0.00
C PHE A 254 -4.26 2.47 -0.16
N ILE A 255 -5.40 2.95 -0.63
CA ILE A 255 -5.58 4.34 -1.04
C ILE A 255 -6.17 5.13 0.11
N PHE A 256 -5.46 6.18 0.54
CA PHE A 256 -5.98 7.15 1.49
C PHE A 256 -6.71 8.26 0.74
N LYS A 257 -8.05 8.24 0.82
CA LYS A 257 -8.93 9.10 0.02
C LYS A 257 -8.74 10.61 0.27
N PRO A 258 -8.44 11.08 1.49
CA PRO A 258 -8.19 12.50 1.74
C PRO A 258 -7.00 13.08 0.97
N THR A 259 -5.94 12.31 0.75
CA THR A 259 -4.78 12.72 -0.07
C THR A 259 -4.90 12.21 -1.51
N GLY A 260 -5.72 11.18 -1.75
CA GLY A 260 -5.84 10.49 -3.02
C GLY A 260 -4.64 9.61 -3.36
N SER A 261 -3.65 9.52 -2.45
CA SER A 261 -2.43 8.74 -2.62
C SER A 261 -2.72 7.24 -2.45
N ASN A 262 -2.02 6.42 -3.22
CA ASN A 262 -1.85 5.00 -2.87
C ASN A 262 -0.65 4.91 -1.95
N GLU A 263 -0.85 4.47 -0.72
CA GLU A 263 0.22 4.39 0.25
C GLU A 263 1.18 3.21 -0.01
N PHE A 264 0.67 2.22 -0.75
CA PHE A 264 1.46 1.10 -1.23
C PHE A 264 2.02 1.41 -2.61
N TYR A 265 3.15 0.80 -2.92
CA TYR A 265 3.69 0.80 -4.27
C TYR A 265 2.80 -0.01 -5.19
N GLN A 266 2.54 0.52 -6.39
CA GLN A 266 1.85 -0.18 -7.46
C GLN A 266 2.79 -0.31 -8.65
N ASN A 267 3.22 -1.52 -8.99
CA ASN A 267 4.02 -1.69 -10.19
C ASN A 267 3.13 -1.52 -11.43
N PRO A 268 3.49 -0.63 -12.38
CA PRO A 268 2.73 -0.45 -13.62
C PRO A 268 2.83 -1.65 -14.57
N VAL A 269 3.65 -2.65 -14.27
CA VAL A 269 3.84 -3.86 -15.08
C VAL A 269 3.99 -5.10 -14.20
N ILE A 270 3.51 -6.25 -14.67
CA ILE A 270 3.78 -7.55 -14.05
C ILE A 270 5.01 -8.17 -14.72
N LYS A 271 6.17 -8.03 -14.07
CA LYS A 271 7.49 -8.38 -14.60
C LYS A 271 8.28 -9.26 -13.62
N PRO A 272 8.79 -10.42 -14.05
CA PRO A 272 9.70 -11.24 -13.23
C PRO A 272 11.00 -10.51 -12.89
N SER A 273 11.34 -10.51 -11.61
CA SER A 273 12.57 -9.91 -11.09
C SER A 273 13.73 -10.92 -10.97
N PRO A 274 14.97 -10.49 -10.71
CA PRO A 274 16.07 -11.39 -10.34
C PRO A 274 15.97 -11.97 -8.92
N TRP A 275 14.90 -11.69 -8.17
CA TRP A 275 14.76 -12.05 -6.76
C TRP A 275 13.71 -13.13 -6.54
N GLY A 276 13.55 -13.57 -5.29
CA GLY A 276 12.74 -14.73 -4.89
C GLY A 276 13.61 -15.90 -4.47
N PRO A 277 13.01 -17.02 -4.03
CA PRO A 277 13.77 -18.15 -3.53
C PRO A 277 14.62 -18.75 -4.66
N GLU A 278 15.91 -18.96 -4.37
CA GLU A 278 16.90 -19.43 -5.36
C GLU A 278 16.51 -20.80 -5.94
N GLU A 279 15.98 -21.69 -5.10
CA GLU A 279 15.48 -23.00 -5.48
C GLU A 279 14.31 -22.93 -6.47
N ALA A 280 13.49 -21.88 -6.38
CA ALA A 280 12.42 -21.59 -7.33
C ALA A 280 12.92 -20.92 -8.62
N GLY A 281 14.23 -20.72 -8.76
CA GLY A 281 14.85 -20.18 -9.96
C GLY A 281 14.88 -18.65 -10.02
N THR A 282 14.53 -17.96 -8.92
CA THR A 282 14.24 -16.51 -8.87
C THR A 282 13.09 -16.13 -9.85
N GLY A 283 12.66 -14.88 -9.96
CA GLY A 283 11.50 -14.52 -10.81
C GLY A 283 10.28 -14.02 -10.04
N TRP A 284 10.44 -13.75 -8.74
CA TRP A 284 9.43 -13.09 -7.92
C TRP A 284 8.88 -11.85 -8.62
N LEU A 285 7.56 -11.68 -8.58
CA LEU A 285 6.88 -10.52 -9.11
C LEU A 285 6.83 -9.43 -8.04
N ALA A 286 7.68 -8.43 -8.19
CA ALA A 286 7.60 -7.16 -7.47
C ALA A 286 6.37 -6.34 -7.92
N ALA A 287 5.18 -6.94 -7.97
CA ALA A 287 3.97 -6.33 -8.51
C ALA A 287 3.48 -5.14 -7.65
N GLY A 288 4.04 -4.95 -6.46
CA GLY A 288 3.60 -3.96 -5.49
C GLY A 288 2.60 -4.52 -4.50
N GLY A 289 2.10 -3.62 -3.65
CA GLY A 289 1.14 -3.93 -2.61
C GLY A 289 1.75 -4.60 -1.38
N MET A 290 0.94 -5.40 -0.69
CA MET A 290 1.34 -6.27 0.41
C MET A 290 1.10 -7.73 0.04
N GLU A 291 2.14 -8.54 0.13
CA GLU A 291 2.12 -9.97 -0.18
C GLU A 291 2.43 -10.85 1.05
N TRP A 292 2.19 -12.15 0.87
CA TRP A 292 2.37 -13.19 1.88
C TRP A 292 3.50 -14.13 1.46
N GLY A 293 4.64 -14.07 2.15
CA GLY A 293 5.80 -14.92 1.91
C GLY A 293 5.72 -16.20 2.73
N LEU A 294 5.37 -17.31 2.08
CA LEU A 294 5.32 -18.67 2.65
C LEU A 294 5.58 -19.73 1.57
N PRO A 295 5.98 -20.97 1.93
CA PRO A 295 6.39 -21.43 3.26
C PRO A 295 7.90 -21.29 3.51
N VAL A 296 8.65 -20.69 2.58
CA VAL A 296 10.10 -20.46 2.66
C VAL A 296 10.42 -18.96 2.72
N PRO A 297 11.63 -18.56 3.18
CA PRO A 297 12.05 -17.16 3.18
C PRO A 297 12.09 -16.54 1.77
N GLU A 298 12.35 -15.23 1.72
CA GLU A 298 12.54 -14.48 0.47
C GLU A 298 11.35 -14.59 -0.49
N HIS A 299 10.20 -14.03 -0.09
CA HIS A 299 8.93 -14.01 -0.84
C HIS A 299 8.19 -15.35 -0.94
N GLY A 300 8.82 -16.47 -0.60
CA GLY A 300 8.17 -17.77 -0.59
C GLY A 300 7.75 -18.28 -1.98
N TYR A 301 6.81 -19.22 -2.01
CA TYR A 301 6.29 -19.84 -3.23
C TYR A 301 4.92 -19.32 -3.65
N ALA A 302 4.15 -18.73 -2.72
CA ALA A 302 2.74 -18.41 -2.94
C ALA A 302 2.49 -17.04 -3.61
N TRP A 303 3.53 -16.25 -3.92
CA TRP A 303 3.38 -14.86 -4.39
C TRP A 303 2.66 -14.68 -5.73
N GLY A 304 2.62 -15.71 -6.59
CA GLY A 304 2.12 -15.63 -7.97
C GLY A 304 1.02 -16.62 -8.34
N GLU A 305 0.62 -17.47 -7.41
CA GLU A 305 -0.49 -18.41 -7.61
C GLU A 305 -1.84 -17.73 -7.33
N PRO A 306 -2.94 -18.14 -7.99
CA PRO A 306 -4.26 -17.66 -7.65
C PRO A 306 -4.66 -18.14 -6.25
N TRP A 307 -5.26 -17.25 -5.46
CA TRP A 307 -5.82 -17.54 -4.15
C TRP A 307 -7.35 -17.54 -4.19
N GLY A 308 -7.96 -18.28 -3.28
CA GLY A 308 -9.39 -18.20 -3.03
C GLY A 308 -9.74 -16.97 -2.19
N HIS A 309 -11.01 -16.54 -2.26
CA HIS A 309 -11.52 -15.51 -1.38
C HIS A 309 -12.98 -15.75 -0.99
N ILE A 310 -13.35 -15.29 0.21
CA ILE A 310 -14.72 -15.29 0.73
C ILE A 310 -15.04 -13.88 1.22
N THR A 311 -16.12 -13.30 0.74
CA THR A 311 -16.66 -12.03 1.22
C THR A 311 -17.44 -12.22 2.52
N LEU A 312 -17.21 -11.36 3.51
CA LEU A 312 -17.85 -11.38 4.83
C LEU A 312 -18.67 -10.10 5.03
N PRO A 313 -19.91 -10.03 4.52
CA PRO A 313 -20.73 -8.83 4.70
C PRO A 313 -21.26 -8.72 6.13
N GLY A 314 -20.98 -7.60 6.79
CA GLY A 314 -21.58 -7.21 8.07
C GLY A 314 -22.66 -6.15 7.90
N GLU A 315 -23.30 -5.73 9.00
CA GLU A 315 -24.31 -4.66 8.95
C GLU A 315 -23.71 -3.29 8.59
N ARG A 316 -22.45 -3.04 8.99
CA ARG A 316 -21.75 -1.77 8.74
C ARG A 316 -20.28 -1.95 8.37
N GLU A 317 -19.59 -2.87 9.04
CA GLU A 317 -18.27 -3.35 8.61
C GLU A 317 -18.40 -4.35 7.47
N GLN A 318 -17.36 -4.50 6.66
CA GLN A 318 -17.24 -5.56 5.67
C GLN A 318 -15.86 -6.19 5.82
N GLY A 319 -15.77 -7.47 5.51
CA GLY A 319 -14.50 -8.17 5.43
C GLY A 319 -14.35 -9.02 4.17
N VAL A 320 -13.12 -9.44 3.90
CA VAL A 320 -12.76 -10.42 2.88
C VAL A 320 -11.68 -11.32 3.44
N THR A 321 -11.91 -12.63 3.42
CA THR A 321 -10.88 -13.63 3.74
C THR A 321 -10.24 -14.12 2.45
N LEU A 322 -8.92 -14.06 2.38
CA LEU A 322 -8.08 -14.61 1.31
C LEU A 322 -7.40 -15.87 1.82
N PHE A 323 -7.22 -16.87 0.97
CA PHE A 323 -6.54 -18.10 1.37
C PHE A 323 -5.83 -18.77 0.20
N ASP A 324 -4.68 -19.37 0.47
CA ASP A 324 -3.99 -20.20 -0.51
C ASP A 324 -4.77 -21.50 -0.80
N ASN A 325 -4.43 -22.17 -1.89
CA ASN A 325 -5.13 -23.38 -2.32
C ASN A 325 -4.49 -24.69 -1.80
N HIS A 326 -3.51 -24.62 -0.91
CA HIS A 326 -2.83 -25.80 -0.35
C HIS A 326 -3.62 -26.35 0.83
N GLN A 327 -3.96 -27.63 0.79
CA GLN A 327 -4.84 -28.29 1.76
C GLN A 327 -4.20 -29.49 2.48
N GLU A 328 -2.95 -29.81 2.15
CA GLU A 328 -2.19 -30.95 2.69
C GLU A 328 -0.84 -30.52 3.27
N SER A 329 -0.65 -29.21 3.49
CA SER A 329 0.59 -28.57 3.92
C SER A 329 0.28 -27.43 4.90
N ALA A 330 1.22 -26.50 5.07
CA ALA A 330 0.92 -25.19 5.61
C ALA A 330 -0.21 -24.55 4.79
N HIS A 331 -1.12 -23.87 5.48
CA HIS A 331 -2.23 -23.15 4.89
C HIS A 331 -2.37 -21.81 5.60
N LEU A 332 -2.45 -20.73 4.83
CA LEU A 332 -2.65 -19.39 5.33
C LEU A 332 -4.01 -18.87 4.87
N SER A 333 -4.78 -18.37 5.84
CA SER A 333 -5.87 -17.45 5.57
C SER A 333 -5.58 -16.08 6.17
N VAL A 334 -5.98 -15.02 5.44
CA VAL A 334 -5.84 -13.62 5.85
C VAL A 334 -7.20 -12.95 5.70
N THR A 335 -7.79 -12.53 6.81
CA THR A 335 -9.05 -11.78 6.82
C THR A 335 -8.76 -10.30 6.95
N LEU A 336 -9.24 -9.53 5.98
CA LEU A 336 -9.19 -8.08 5.96
C LEU A 336 -10.54 -7.53 6.40
N THR A 337 -10.55 -6.57 7.31
CA THR A 337 -11.77 -5.89 7.75
C THR A 337 -11.60 -4.38 7.71
N LEU A 338 -12.63 -3.67 7.22
CA LEU A 338 -12.76 -2.23 7.34
C LEU A 338 -14.01 -1.87 8.15
N GLU A 339 -13.87 -0.85 8.99
CA GLU A 339 -14.98 -0.21 9.69
C GLU A 339 -15.45 1.05 8.94
N PRO A 340 -16.73 1.46 9.06
CA PRO A 340 -17.31 2.63 8.38
C PRO A 340 -16.53 3.95 8.44
N ASP A 341 -15.96 4.28 9.60
CA ASP A 341 -15.39 5.61 9.89
C ASP A 341 -13.95 5.52 10.40
N SER A 342 -13.24 4.46 10.02
CA SER A 342 -11.82 4.27 10.36
C SER A 342 -10.94 4.26 9.10
N ALA A 343 -9.78 4.90 9.17
CA ALA A 343 -8.72 4.75 8.17
C ALA A 343 -7.87 3.50 8.40
N ALA A 344 -8.13 2.75 9.47
CA ALA A 344 -7.39 1.54 9.79
C ALA A 344 -7.90 0.32 9.02
N LEU A 345 -6.96 -0.39 8.41
CA LEU A 345 -7.13 -1.74 7.89
C LEU A 345 -6.75 -2.74 8.96
N GLN A 346 -7.70 -3.61 9.33
CA GLN A 346 -7.48 -4.71 10.26
C GLN A 346 -7.18 -5.98 9.47
N LEU A 347 -6.13 -6.69 9.86
CA LEU A 347 -5.71 -7.96 9.30
C LEU A 347 -5.74 -9.01 10.39
N HIS A 348 -6.39 -10.14 10.14
CA HIS A 348 -6.35 -11.33 10.99
C HIS A 348 -5.78 -12.49 10.21
N PHE A 349 -4.69 -13.06 10.70
CA PHE A 349 -3.95 -14.14 10.05
C PHE A 349 -4.22 -15.46 10.76
N GLU A 350 -4.39 -16.53 9.99
CA GLU A 350 -4.41 -17.90 10.51
C GLU A 350 -3.48 -18.77 9.66
N LEU A 351 -2.34 -19.14 10.24
CA LEU A 351 -1.40 -20.08 9.65
C LEU A 351 -1.59 -21.45 10.31
N GLU A 352 -1.98 -22.42 9.53
CA GLU A 352 -2.32 -23.77 9.97
C GLU A 352 -1.44 -24.81 9.30
N ASN A 353 -1.31 -25.98 9.91
CA ASN A 353 -0.79 -27.17 9.24
C ASN A 353 -1.94 -28.16 9.02
N LEU A 354 -2.41 -28.24 7.78
CA LEU A 354 -3.47 -29.15 7.35
C LEU A 354 -2.95 -30.53 6.93
N GLY A 355 -1.62 -30.72 6.92
CA GLY A 355 -0.97 -31.99 6.64
C GLY A 355 -0.94 -32.95 7.85
N ASP A 356 -0.39 -34.14 7.62
CA ASP A 356 -0.30 -35.23 8.60
C ASP A 356 1.08 -35.34 9.29
N ARG A 357 2.00 -34.45 8.96
CA ARG A 357 3.36 -34.39 9.52
C ARG A 357 3.74 -33.00 10.02
N PRO A 358 4.74 -32.87 10.92
CA PRO A 358 5.27 -31.57 11.29
C PRO A 358 5.91 -30.84 10.10
N ILE A 359 5.69 -29.54 9.98
CA ILE A 359 6.19 -28.71 8.88
C ILE A 359 6.96 -27.50 9.44
N PRO A 360 8.23 -27.29 9.03
CA PRO A 360 8.93 -26.04 9.30
C PRO A 360 8.50 -24.97 8.28
N VAL A 361 7.95 -23.86 8.77
CA VAL A 361 7.43 -22.77 7.95
C VAL A 361 8.22 -21.49 8.23
N SER A 362 8.56 -20.78 7.16
CA SER A 362 8.85 -19.35 7.22
C SER A 362 7.61 -18.60 6.76
N PHE A 363 7.17 -17.63 7.56
CA PHE A 363 6.12 -16.70 7.17
C PHE A 363 6.63 -15.27 7.35
N TRP A 364 6.52 -14.49 6.29
CA TRP A 364 6.76 -13.04 6.29
C TRP A 364 5.74 -12.33 5.41
N LEU A 365 4.99 -11.37 5.96
CA LEU A 365 4.32 -10.38 5.12
C LEU A 365 5.35 -9.39 4.57
N ASN A 366 5.16 -8.90 3.35
CA ASN A 366 6.02 -7.88 2.73
C ASN A 366 5.15 -6.77 2.14
N ALA A 367 5.15 -5.59 2.77
CA ALA A 367 4.48 -4.39 2.26
C ALA A 367 5.47 -3.52 1.49
N MET A 368 5.22 -3.35 0.20
CA MET A 368 5.96 -2.47 -0.69
C MET A 368 5.32 -1.09 -0.63
N LEU A 369 6.07 -0.08 -0.20
CA LEU A 369 5.55 1.24 0.18
C LEU A 369 6.17 2.32 -0.69
N ALA A 370 5.32 3.25 -1.12
CA ALA A 370 5.69 4.47 -1.83
C ALA A 370 4.71 5.60 -1.46
N PRO A 371 4.61 5.96 -0.16
CA PRO A 371 3.57 6.85 0.35
C PRO A 371 3.65 8.23 -0.30
N GLY A 372 2.49 8.83 -0.51
CA GLY A 372 2.33 10.06 -1.27
C GLY A 372 1.98 9.87 -2.75
N PRO A 373 1.98 10.97 -3.52
CA PRO A 373 1.33 11.02 -4.83
C PRO A 373 2.10 10.32 -5.96
N SER A 374 3.42 10.12 -5.80
CA SER A 374 4.35 9.87 -6.90
C SER A 374 4.47 8.40 -7.32
N ASN A 375 3.93 7.46 -6.53
CA ASN A 375 4.24 6.04 -6.63
C ASN A 375 5.76 5.77 -6.69
N ARG A 376 6.53 6.64 -6.02
CA ARG A 376 8.00 6.66 -6.05
C ARG A 376 8.56 7.27 -4.78
N VAL A 377 9.44 6.55 -4.11
CA VAL A 377 10.08 7.02 -2.86
C VAL A 377 11.10 8.14 -3.08
N GLY A 378 11.12 9.12 -2.17
CA GLY A 378 12.05 10.24 -2.17
C GLY A 378 13.24 10.09 -1.20
N PRO A 379 14.21 11.03 -1.24
CA PRO A 379 15.36 11.01 -0.32
C PRO A 379 14.95 11.27 1.13
N GLU A 380 13.77 11.86 1.34
CA GLU A 380 13.25 12.17 2.66
C GLU A 380 12.42 11.05 3.29
N LEU A 381 12.27 9.91 2.60
CA LEU A 381 11.67 8.74 3.20
C LEU A 381 12.48 8.27 4.41
N ARG A 382 11.76 7.93 5.49
CA ARG A 382 12.27 7.45 6.76
C ARG A 382 11.67 6.08 7.11
N PHE A 383 12.53 5.13 7.47
CA PHE A 383 12.14 3.95 8.26
C PHE A 383 12.10 4.31 9.74
N VAL A 384 10.91 4.43 10.31
CA VAL A 384 10.71 4.77 11.72
C VAL A 384 10.51 3.51 12.53
N TYR A 385 11.63 2.82 12.79
CA TYR A 385 11.63 1.55 13.52
C TYR A 385 12.15 1.77 14.94
N PRO A 386 11.32 1.58 15.98
CA PRO A 386 11.70 1.79 17.37
C PRO A 386 12.57 0.63 17.86
N MET A 387 13.85 0.66 17.49
CA MET A 387 14.85 -0.35 17.84
C MET A 387 16.22 0.31 18.06
N GLN A 388 17.09 -0.34 18.82
CA GLN A 388 18.44 0.16 19.11
C GLN A 388 19.51 -0.40 18.16
N GLN A 389 19.26 -1.59 17.59
CA GLN A 389 20.21 -2.28 16.74
C GLN A 389 19.50 -2.99 15.61
N ALA A 390 20.20 -3.12 14.49
CA ALA A 390 19.79 -3.89 13.34
C ALA A 390 20.88 -4.90 12.96
N VAL A 391 20.47 -5.98 12.29
CA VAL A 391 21.38 -6.93 11.66
C VAL A 391 21.27 -6.82 10.14
N VAL A 392 22.42 -6.75 9.46
CA VAL A 392 22.47 -6.68 8.00
C VAL A 392 21.98 -8.00 7.42
N HIS A 393 20.95 -7.94 6.59
CA HIS A 393 20.50 -9.07 5.77
C HIS A 393 21.27 -9.10 4.46
N SER A 394 21.30 -7.97 3.77
CA SER A 394 21.99 -7.80 2.49
C SER A 394 22.41 -6.34 2.35
N THR A 395 23.52 -6.08 1.66
CA THR A 395 23.99 -4.73 1.41
C THR A 395 24.90 -4.67 0.20
N GLY A 396 24.79 -3.61 -0.59
CA GLY A 396 25.82 -3.20 -1.55
C GLY A 396 26.80 -2.19 -0.96
N ASP A 397 26.45 -1.52 0.14
CA ASP A 397 27.30 -0.54 0.79
C ASP A 397 28.45 -1.23 1.54
N PRO A 398 29.72 -1.07 1.10
CA PRO A 398 30.88 -1.73 1.70
C PRO A 398 31.28 -1.15 3.07
N THR A 399 30.65 -0.06 3.49
CA THR A 399 30.91 0.58 4.80
C THR A 399 30.05 0.00 5.92
N LEU A 400 29.03 -0.78 5.58
CA LEU A 400 28.22 -1.53 6.53
C LEU A 400 28.88 -2.86 6.87
N PRO A 401 28.52 -3.49 8.01
CA PRO A 401 28.92 -4.86 8.28
C PRO A 401 28.49 -5.81 7.16
N LEU A 402 29.21 -6.93 7.02
CA LEU A 402 28.78 -8.02 6.14
C LEU A 402 27.41 -8.58 6.61
N PRO A 403 26.66 -9.26 5.72
CA PRO A 403 25.46 -10.00 6.11
C PRO A 403 25.66 -10.83 7.39
N GLY A 404 24.72 -10.72 8.33
CA GLY A 404 24.79 -11.28 9.68
C GLY A 404 25.45 -10.37 10.72
N GLY A 405 26.10 -9.28 10.30
CA GLY A 405 26.70 -8.29 11.19
C GLY A 405 25.67 -7.34 11.82
N VAL A 406 25.83 -7.05 13.12
CA VAL A 406 24.97 -6.14 13.88
C VAL A 406 25.55 -4.73 13.90
N PHE A 407 24.70 -3.71 13.83
CA PHE A 407 25.05 -2.30 13.92
C PHE A 407 24.02 -1.49 14.71
N ASP A 408 24.43 -0.33 15.22
CA ASP A 408 23.56 0.59 15.95
C ASP A 408 22.56 1.27 15.01
N TRP A 409 21.31 1.42 15.46
CA TRP A 409 20.22 2.03 14.71
C TRP A 409 19.66 3.26 15.45
N PRO A 410 19.25 4.33 14.74
CA PRO A 410 19.38 4.54 13.30
C PRO A 410 20.72 5.15 12.90
N ILE A 411 21.51 5.66 13.85
CA ILE A 411 22.78 6.32 13.57
C ILE A 411 23.93 5.31 13.58
N TYR A 412 24.58 5.14 12.43
CA TYR A 412 25.77 4.29 12.30
C TYR A 412 26.89 5.04 11.60
N GLN A 413 28.06 5.11 12.25
CA GLN A 413 29.23 5.86 11.77
C GLN A 413 28.88 7.32 11.38
N GLY A 414 28.01 7.96 12.16
CA GLY A 414 27.57 9.35 11.93
C GLY A 414 26.55 9.54 10.80
N ARG A 415 26.09 8.46 10.15
CA ARG A 415 25.00 8.51 9.16
C ARG A 415 23.70 8.06 9.79
N ASP A 416 22.64 8.82 9.54
CA ASP A 416 21.28 8.39 9.86
C ASP A 416 20.77 7.44 8.78
N LEU A 417 20.75 6.14 9.07
CA LEU A 417 20.29 5.09 8.17
C LEU A 417 18.77 4.92 8.17
N SER A 418 18.03 5.62 9.04
CA SER A 418 16.57 5.69 8.88
C SER A 418 16.19 6.43 7.59
N ARG A 419 17.01 7.39 7.15
CA ARG A 419 16.81 8.21 5.95
C ARG A 419 17.33 7.56 4.69
N LEU A 420 16.43 7.29 3.74
CA LEU A 420 16.77 6.69 2.44
C LEU A 420 17.80 7.52 1.66
N GLY A 421 17.70 8.84 1.69
CA GLY A 421 18.64 9.74 1.00
C GLY A 421 20.09 9.69 1.52
N ASN A 422 20.35 9.00 2.65
CA ASN A 422 21.69 8.78 3.18
C ASN A 422 22.29 7.43 2.72
N TRP A 423 21.54 6.62 1.97
CA TRP A 423 21.98 5.31 1.52
C TRP A 423 22.79 5.42 0.22
N THR A 424 23.79 4.56 0.07
CA THR A 424 24.57 4.49 -1.17
C THR A 424 23.95 3.49 -2.12
N GLN A 425 24.09 2.20 -1.79
CA GLN A 425 23.51 1.08 -2.54
C GLN A 425 22.37 0.43 -1.74
N TRP A 426 21.84 -0.69 -2.22
CA TRP A 426 20.77 -1.40 -1.54
C TRP A 426 21.16 -1.82 -0.13
N GLN A 427 20.17 -1.88 0.75
CA GLN A 427 20.31 -2.40 2.10
C GLN A 427 19.03 -3.14 2.49
N GLY A 428 19.19 -4.34 3.02
CA GLY A 428 18.19 -5.06 3.77
C GLY A 428 18.67 -5.26 5.20
N PHE A 429 17.79 -5.07 6.18
CA PHE A 429 18.13 -5.22 7.59
C PHE A 429 16.95 -5.76 8.39
N PHE A 430 17.24 -6.51 9.45
CA PHE A 430 16.25 -6.92 10.44
C PHE A 430 16.47 -6.17 11.76
N ALA A 431 15.39 -5.92 12.50
CA ALA A 431 15.48 -5.51 13.90
C ALA A 431 16.21 -6.58 14.72
N HIS A 432 17.16 -6.16 15.56
CA HIS A 432 17.97 -7.07 16.37
C HIS A 432 17.73 -6.88 17.88
N PRO A 433 17.58 -7.97 18.66
CA PRO A 433 17.43 -9.38 18.25
C PRO A 433 16.02 -9.73 17.72
N GLY A 434 15.18 -8.72 17.51
CA GLY A 434 13.82 -8.77 17.00
C GLY A 434 13.20 -7.39 17.19
N ALA A 435 11.92 -7.22 16.83
CA ALA A 435 11.20 -5.97 17.08
C ALA A 435 11.18 -5.62 18.57
N GLN A 436 11.43 -4.34 18.90
CA GLN A 436 11.47 -3.87 20.30
C GLN A 436 10.19 -3.12 20.72
N ALA A 437 9.32 -2.77 19.77
CA ALA A 437 7.97 -2.25 20.02
C ALA A 437 6.93 -3.01 19.21
N ASN A 438 5.65 -2.75 19.49
CA ASN A 438 4.50 -3.32 18.79
C ASN A 438 4.05 -2.46 17.60
N TRP A 439 4.94 -1.59 17.11
CA TRP A 439 4.67 -0.71 15.99
C TRP A 439 5.95 -0.43 15.19
N ALA A 440 5.77 -0.10 13.92
CA ALA A 440 6.79 0.44 13.03
C ALA A 440 6.11 1.34 12.00
N ALA A 441 6.83 2.27 11.39
CA ALA A 441 6.29 3.10 10.33
C ALA A 441 7.30 3.37 9.21
N VAL A 442 6.78 3.72 8.05
CA VAL A 442 7.54 4.31 6.94
C VAL A 442 6.84 5.61 6.56
N VAL A 443 7.58 6.72 6.55
CA VAL A 443 7.04 8.07 6.30
C VAL A 443 7.93 8.79 5.32
N ASP A 444 7.36 9.41 4.29
CA ASP A 444 8.07 10.36 3.43
C ASP A 444 7.78 11.79 3.90
N LEU A 445 8.82 12.46 4.41
CA LEU A 445 8.68 13.82 4.95
C LEU A 445 8.51 14.88 3.85
N ALA A 446 8.78 14.56 2.58
CA ALA A 446 8.56 15.49 1.48
C ALA A 446 7.08 15.61 1.10
N SER A 447 6.35 14.49 1.14
CA SER A 447 4.88 14.46 1.02
C SER A 447 4.18 14.66 2.36
N ASP A 448 4.89 14.43 3.47
CA ASP A 448 4.35 14.34 4.83
C ASP A 448 3.23 13.29 4.94
N GLU A 449 3.46 12.15 4.28
CA GLU A 449 2.56 10.99 4.21
C GLU A 449 3.33 9.71 4.55
N GLY A 450 2.66 8.73 5.16
CA GLY A 450 3.29 7.48 5.57
C GLY A 450 2.29 6.43 6.03
N VAL A 451 2.81 5.25 6.36
CA VAL A 451 2.02 4.12 6.86
C VAL A 451 2.59 3.63 8.17
N VAL A 452 1.70 3.42 9.14
CA VAL A 452 1.99 2.76 10.41
C VAL A 452 1.50 1.33 10.36
N ARG A 453 2.33 0.41 10.89
CA ARG A 453 2.00 -0.98 11.17
C ARG A 453 1.98 -1.21 12.68
N ILE A 454 0.91 -1.78 13.21
CA ILE A 454 0.75 -2.23 14.59
C ILE A 454 0.67 -3.76 14.60
N PHE A 455 1.48 -4.41 15.44
CA PHE A 455 1.61 -5.87 15.45
C PHE A 455 2.04 -6.42 16.83
N PRO A 456 1.66 -7.65 17.20
CA PRO A 456 2.05 -8.27 18.45
C PRO A 456 3.46 -8.86 18.34
N ARG A 457 4.50 -8.10 18.71
CA ARG A 457 5.91 -8.55 18.62
C ARG A 457 6.23 -9.88 19.34
N SER A 458 5.41 -10.27 20.32
CA SER A 458 5.53 -11.56 21.01
C SER A 458 5.17 -12.75 20.12
N MET A 459 4.41 -12.51 19.06
CA MET A 459 4.00 -13.51 18.06
C MET A 459 4.74 -13.30 16.73
N THR A 460 4.88 -12.05 16.30
CA THR A 460 5.58 -11.67 15.07
C THR A 460 6.81 -10.82 15.39
N PRO A 461 7.89 -11.40 15.96
CA PRO A 461 9.08 -10.66 16.35
C PRO A 461 9.89 -10.15 15.16
N GLY A 462 9.63 -10.62 13.94
CA GLY A 462 10.29 -10.17 12.74
C GLY A 462 9.86 -8.76 12.33
N LEU A 463 10.83 -7.88 12.14
CA LEU A 463 10.66 -6.57 11.52
C LEU A 463 11.85 -6.34 10.58
N LYS A 464 11.59 -6.23 9.29
CA LYS A 464 12.63 -6.03 8.26
C LYS A 464 12.36 -4.75 7.48
N GLY A 465 13.44 -4.05 7.12
CA GLY A 465 13.42 -2.98 6.13
C GLY A 465 14.25 -3.40 4.92
N PHE A 466 13.81 -3.01 3.72
CA PHE A 466 14.64 -3.09 2.52
C PHE A 466 14.42 -1.89 1.61
N GLY A 467 15.49 -1.44 0.96
CA GLY A 467 15.44 -0.40 -0.07
C GLY A 467 16.57 -0.59 -1.08
N PHE A 468 16.33 -0.12 -2.31
CA PHE A 468 17.24 -0.31 -3.44
C PHE A 468 18.52 0.54 -3.38
N GLY A 469 18.61 1.49 -2.45
CA GLY A 469 19.68 2.48 -2.34
C GLY A 469 19.24 3.86 -2.84
N TRP A 470 20.16 4.84 -2.83
CA TRP A 470 19.84 6.20 -3.28
C TRP A 470 20.88 6.80 -4.23
N SER A 471 22.15 6.91 -3.83
CA SER A 471 23.17 7.51 -4.71
C SER A 471 23.69 6.55 -5.79
N GLN A 472 23.56 5.24 -5.57
CA GLN A 472 23.86 4.16 -6.52
C GLN A 472 22.85 3.02 -6.35
N PRO A 473 21.56 3.26 -6.66
CA PRO A 473 20.52 2.28 -6.41
C PRO A 473 20.61 1.10 -7.39
N ILE A 474 20.04 -0.04 -6.99
CA ILE A 474 19.65 -1.07 -7.95
C ILE A 474 18.66 -0.44 -8.94
N GLY A 475 18.91 -0.62 -10.25
CA GLY A 475 18.12 0.00 -11.29
C GLY A 475 16.69 -0.58 -11.40
N PRO A 476 15.68 0.26 -11.67
CA PRO A 476 14.27 -0.15 -11.76
C PRO A 476 14.00 -1.14 -12.90
N GLU A 477 14.87 -1.21 -13.91
CA GLU A 477 14.76 -2.17 -15.02
C GLU A 477 14.74 -3.63 -14.59
N ASN A 478 15.15 -3.92 -13.34
CA ASN A 478 15.11 -5.26 -12.76
C ASN A 478 13.70 -5.70 -12.35
N TYR A 479 12.73 -4.79 -12.19
CA TYR A 479 11.40 -5.12 -11.68
C TYR A 479 10.24 -4.34 -12.30
N THR A 480 10.50 -3.19 -12.90
CA THR A 480 9.48 -2.40 -13.59
C THR A 480 10.00 -1.90 -14.94
N ASP A 481 9.14 -1.23 -15.70
CA ASP A 481 9.45 -0.66 -17.02
C ASP A 481 9.45 0.89 -17.00
N ASP A 482 9.17 1.50 -15.84
CA ASP A 482 9.29 2.94 -15.62
C ASP A 482 10.35 3.26 -14.54
N ASN A 483 10.30 4.48 -13.98
CA ASN A 483 11.21 4.93 -12.92
C ASN A 483 10.56 4.91 -11.52
N SER A 484 9.43 4.23 -11.37
CA SER A 484 8.78 4.03 -10.09
C SER A 484 9.67 3.21 -9.16
N ALA A 485 9.56 3.43 -7.85
CA ALA A 485 10.45 2.83 -6.86
C ALA A 485 9.78 2.77 -5.49
N TYR A 486 10.18 1.79 -4.69
CA TYR A 486 9.58 1.51 -3.40
C TYR A 486 10.61 1.13 -2.35
N VAL A 487 10.15 1.09 -1.10
CA VAL A 487 10.82 0.41 0.00
C VAL A 487 9.94 -0.70 0.54
N GLU A 488 10.52 -1.64 1.27
CA GLU A 488 9.79 -2.74 1.88
C GLU A 488 9.79 -2.62 3.40
N MET A 489 8.60 -2.75 4.00
CA MET A 489 8.42 -3.03 5.42
C MET A 489 7.84 -4.43 5.57
N GLN A 490 8.59 -5.33 6.22
CA GLN A 490 8.19 -6.72 6.36
C GLN A 490 8.01 -7.14 7.82
N GLY A 491 7.12 -8.10 8.04
CA GLY A 491 6.77 -8.64 9.35
C GLY A 491 6.80 -10.16 9.35
N GLY A 492 7.43 -10.80 10.35
CA GLY A 492 7.63 -12.25 10.33
C GLY A 492 7.40 -12.94 11.68
N VAL A 493 7.04 -14.22 11.63
CA VAL A 493 6.88 -15.09 12.81
C VAL A 493 8.20 -15.48 13.48
N THR A 494 9.33 -15.07 12.89
CA THR A 494 10.68 -15.26 13.43
C THR A 494 11.49 -13.97 13.30
N PRO A 495 12.53 -13.74 14.12
CA PRO A 495 13.27 -12.47 14.08
C PRO A 495 14.03 -12.20 12.77
N THR A 496 14.52 -13.25 12.10
CA THR A 496 15.25 -13.18 10.83
C THR A 496 14.82 -14.34 9.92
N TYR A 497 15.23 -14.32 8.65
CA TYR A 497 14.98 -15.40 7.70
C TYR A 497 15.63 -16.75 8.04
N ASP A 498 16.57 -16.80 8.99
CA ASP A 498 17.22 -18.04 9.41
C ASP A 498 16.30 -18.91 10.30
N GLY A 499 15.31 -18.28 10.94
CA GLY A 499 14.36 -18.97 11.81
C GLY A 499 13.29 -19.75 11.04
N ARG A 500 12.73 -20.76 11.70
CA ARG A 500 11.52 -21.46 11.24
C ARG A 500 10.55 -21.64 12.39
N LEU A 501 9.26 -21.49 12.12
CA LEU A 501 8.17 -21.94 12.99
C LEU A 501 7.82 -23.38 12.62
N THR A 502 7.94 -24.33 13.55
CA THR A 502 7.51 -25.71 13.30
C THR A 502 6.08 -25.90 13.76
N LEU A 503 5.18 -26.20 12.83
CA LEU A 503 3.77 -26.50 13.11
C LEU A 503 3.57 -28.02 13.13
N GLN A 504 2.98 -28.56 14.20
CA GLN A 504 2.50 -29.95 14.25
C GLN A 504 1.22 -30.11 13.42
N PRO A 505 0.84 -31.33 13.01
CA PRO A 505 -0.45 -31.58 12.37
C PRO A 505 -1.62 -31.02 13.17
N GLY A 506 -2.45 -30.18 12.56
CA GLY A 506 -3.58 -29.52 13.19
C GLY A 506 -3.24 -28.33 14.09
N ASP A 507 -1.96 -27.93 14.20
CA ASP A 507 -1.60 -26.68 14.87
C ASP A 507 -2.14 -25.48 14.07
N ARG A 508 -2.56 -24.45 14.82
CA ARG A 508 -2.98 -23.15 14.32
C ARG A 508 -2.21 -22.03 15.02
N TYR A 509 -1.59 -21.15 14.25
CA TYR A 509 -0.88 -19.97 14.69
C TYR A 509 -1.55 -18.72 14.13
N ALA A 510 -2.20 -17.93 14.99
CA ALA A 510 -3.03 -16.80 14.58
C ALA A 510 -2.64 -15.51 15.29
N TRP A 511 -2.65 -14.39 14.58
CA TRP A 511 -2.35 -13.06 15.12
C TRP A 511 -3.07 -11.98 14.31
N GLU A 512 -3.14 -10.78 14.88
CA GLU A 512 -3.79 -9.62 14.25
C GLU A 512 -2.76 -8.51 13.99
N GLU A 513 -2.98 -7.73 12.94
CA GLU A 513 -2.25 -6.50 12.65
C GLU A 513 -3.20 -5.38 12.27
N VAL A 514 -2.78 -4.14 12.54
CA VAL A 514 -3.51 -2.93 12.13
C VAL A 514 -2.58 -2.05 11.31
N TRP A 515 -3.05 -1.61 10.16
CA TRP A 515 -2.31 -0.75 9.24
C TRP A 515 -3.11 0.52 8.96
N TYR A 516 -2.48 1.69 9.03
CA TYR A 516 -3.17 2.94 8.72
C TYR A 516 -2.23 4.01 8.16
N PRO A 517 -2.75 4.89 7.28
CA PRO A 517 -2.02 6.06 6.81
C PRO A 517 -1.89 7.12 7.92
N VAL A 518 -0.80 7.89 7.85
CA VAL A 518 -0.60 9.12 8.61
C VAL A 518 -0.24 10.23 7.64
N VAL A 519 -0.83 11.41 7.83
CA VAL A 519 -0.55 12.61 7.02
C VAL A 519 -0.40 13.83 7.92
N GLY A 520 0.50 14.75 7.55
CA GLY A 520 0.62 16.04 8.25
C GLY A 520 1.30 15.95 9.61
N LEU A 521 1.90 14.81 9.96
CA LEU A 521 2.43 14.55 11.29
C LEU A 521 3.90 14.96 11.42
N GLY A 522 4.66 14.99 10.32
CA GLY A 522 6.09 15.33 10.27
C GLY A 522 7.04 14.22 10.74
N GLY A 523 6.51 13.06 11.10
CA GLY A 523 7.25 11.92 11.65
C GLY A 523 6.35 11.06 12.53
N VAL A 524 6.94 10.07 13.24
CA VAL A 524 6.24 9.28 14.26
C VAL A 524 7.20 9.04 15.43
N SER A 525 6.83 9.43 16.63
CA SER A 525 7.57 9.12 17.87
C SER A 525 6.96 7.91 18.58
N GLN A 526 5.64 7.71 18.46
CA GLN A 526 4.90 6.61 19.09
C GLN A 526 3.60 6.32 18.34
N ALA A 527 3.19 5.05 18.29
CA ALA A 527 1.96 4.62 17.64
C ALA A 527 1.34 3.39 18.30
N ASP A 528 0.02 3.28 18.23
CA ASP A 528 -0.78 2.10 18.56
C ASP A 528 -1.99 1.99 17.61
N ALA A 529 -2.94 1.09 17.89
CA ALA A 529 -4.11 0.88 17.02
C ALA A 529 -5.11 2.06 17.00
N VAL A 530 -5.05 2.96 17.99
CA VAL A 530 -5.93 4.14 18.07
C VAL A 530 -5.38 5.27 17.22
N GLY A 531 -4.07 5.44 17.16
CA GLY A 531 -3.44 6.51 16.40
C GLY A 531 -1.93 6.63 16.62
N ALA A 532 -1.38 7.76 16.16
CA ALA A 532 0.04 8.06 16.22
C ALA A 532 0.30 9.46 16.77
N ALA A 533 1.48 9.64 17.33
CA ALA A 533 1.98 10.92 17.81
C ALA A 533 3.42 11.15 17.37
N TYR A 534 3.76 12.42 17.17
CA TYR A 534 5.11 12.88 16.89
C TYR A 534 5.46 14.04 17.79
N LEU A 535 6.65 13.99 18.39
CA LEU A 535 7.19 15.08 19.20
C LEU A 535 8.30 15.76 18.41
N ALA A 536 7.96 16.88 17.77
CA ALA A 536 8.91 17.68 17.03
C ALA A 536 9.64 18.64 17.98
N ARG A 537 10.92 18.89 17.70
CA ARG A 537 11.67 20.01 18.29
C ARG A 537 11.76 21.12 17.25
N GLU A 538 11.18 22.27 17.58
CA GLU A 538 11.17 23.49 16.77
C GLU A 538 11.94 24.62 17.49
N GLU A 539 12.11 25.78 16.84
CA GLU A 539 12.87 26.91 17.40
C GLU A 539 12.26 27.43 18.71
N GLU A 540 10.93 27.42 18.82
CA GLU A 540 10.16 27.95 19.95
C GLU A 540 9.88 26.91 21.05
N GLY A 541 10.34 25.67 20.89
CA GLY A 541 10.19 24.59 21.88
C GLY A 541 9.78 23.26 21.26
N LEU A 542 9.02 22.45 22.01
CA LEU A 542 8.49 21.18 21.51
C LEU A 542 7.11 21.37 20.88
N HIS A 543 6.77 20.55 19.90
CA HIS A 543 5.43 20.46 19.32
C HIS A 543 4.96 19.01 19.39
N LEU A 544 3.86 18.76 20.10
CA LEU A 544 3.22 17.46 20.08
C LEU A 544 2.17 17.46 18.97
N ARG A 545 2.37 16.62 17.96
CA ARG A 545 1.38 16.36 16.93
C ARG A 545 0.71 15.01 17.16
N VAL A 546 -0.61 14.94 17.06
CA VAL A 546 -1.40 13.73 17.37
C VAL A 546 -2.46 13.51 16.32
N VAL A 547 -2.62 12.27 15.86
CA VAL A 547 -3.64 11.84 14.90
C VAL A 547 -4.32 10.56 15.38
N THR A 548 -5.60 10.38 15.06
CA THR A 548 -6.38 9.17 15.36
C THR A 548 -6.87 8.50 14.07
N THR A 549 -7.03 7.17 14.11
CA THR A 549 -7.51 6.37 12.97
C THR A 549 -8.99 6.59 12.66
N LEU A 550 -9.74 7.22 13.56
CA LEU A 550 -11.11 7.68 13.38
C LEU A 550 -11.27 9.12 13.91
N PRO A 551 -12.32 9.87 13.54
CA PRO A 551 -12.61 11.15 14.17
C PRO A 551 -12.78 11.04 15.67
N ALA A 552 -12.11 11.93 16.40
CA ALA A 552 -12.20 12.00 17.85
C ALA A 552 -12.22 13.47 18.28
N THR A 553 -13.23 13.86 19.04
CA THR A 553 -13.23 15.17 19.72
C THR A 553 -13.28 14.95 21.22
N GLY A 554 -12.32 15.52 21.92
CA GLY A 554 -12.14 15.23 23.33
C GLY A 554 -11.14 16.13 24.02
N ARG A 555 -10.99 15.90 25.32
CA ARG A 555 -10.04 16.61 26.16
C ARG A 555 -8.69 15.90 26.11
N LEU A 556 -7.68 16.58 25.57
CA LEU A 556 -6.29 16.15 25.56
C LEU A 556 -5.59 16.71 26.81
N ILE A 557 -5.02 15.82 27.62
CA ILE A 557 -4.26 16.13 28.83
C ILE A 557 -2.82 15.71 28.57
N ILE A 558 -1.87 16.63 28.74
CA ILE A 558 -0.44 16.37 28.51
C ILE A 558 0.30 16.49 29.83
N THR A 559 1.20 15.54 30.09
CA THR A 559 2.00 15.45 31.32
C THR A 559 3.47 15.20 31.00
N ASP A 560 4.36 15.68 31.86
CA ASP A 560 5.79 15.32 31.90
C ASP A 560 6.17 14.77 33.30
N ALA A 561 7.45 14.83 33.66
CA ALA A 561 7.94 14.36 34.95
C ALA A 561 7.48 15.25 36.12
N GLU A 562 7.14 16.51 35.87
CA GLU A 562 6.74 17.51 36.85
C GLU A 562 5.22 17.51 37.10
N GLY A 563 4.43 16.96 36.17
CA GLY A 563 3.01 16.70 36.34
C GLY A 563 2.18 17.10 35.12
N GLN A 564 0.94 17.54 35.35
CA GLN A 564 0.07 17.99 34.27
C GLN A 564 0.49 19.37 33.77
N ILE A 565 0.74 19.48 32.48
CA ILE A 565 1.23 20.70 31.83
C ILE A 565 0.10 21.45 31.13
N LEU A 566 -0.60 20.74 30.25
CA LEU A 566 -1.63 21.33 29.42
C LEU A 566 -2.88 20.47 29.45
N THR A 567 -4.03 21.13 29.36
CA THR A 567 -5.29 20.48 29.07
C THR A 567 -6.07 21.34 28.11
N GLN A 568 -6.44 20.78 26.98
CA GLN A 568 -7.24 21.49 25.97
C GLN A 568 -8.19 20.54 25.26
N THR A 569 -9.22 21.10 24.62
CA THR A 569 -10.10 20.31 23.74
C THR A 569 -9.48 20.28 22.35
N VAL A 570 -9.41 19.10 21.75
CA VAL A 570 -8.93 18.89 20.38
C VAL A 570 -9.97 18.13 19.57
N SER A 571 -9.97 18.37 18.27
CA SER A 571 -10.72 17.58 17.28
C SER A 571 -9.71 17.00 16.31
N LEU A 572 -9.63 15.67 16.28
CA LEU A 572 -8.72 14.87 15.48
C LEU A 572 -9.52 14.12 14.42
N ALA A 573 -8.87 13.85 13.29
CA ALA A 573 -9.35 12.92 12.27
C ALA A 573 -8.14 12.33 11.52
N PRO A 574 -8.28 11.23 10.78
CA PRO A 574 -7.20 10.61 10.02
C PRO A 574 -6.41 11.56 9.11
N ASN A 575 -7.07 12.62 8.61
CA ASN A 575 -6.47 13.62 7.73
C ASN A 575 -6.20 14.98 8.40
N ALA A 576 -6.43 15.09 9.71
CA ALA A 576 -6.36 16.33 10.46
C ALA A 576 -5.69 16.06 11.82
N PRO A 577 -4.36 15.94 11.86
CA PRO A 577 -3.63 15.90 13.13
C PRO A 577 -3.82 17.23 13.88
N ALA A 578 -3.88 17.18 15.21
CA ALA A 578 -3.69 18.37 16.02
C ALA A 578 -2.19 18.64 16.19
N ASP A 579 -1.80 19.91 16.16
CA ASP A 579 -0.46 20.38 16.51
C ASP A 579 -0.56 21.23 17.78
N ILE A 580 0.16 20.81 18.82
CA ILE A 580 0.13 21.41 20.14
C ILE A 580 1.52 21.95 20.49
N PRO A 581 1.73 23.29 20.54
CA PRO A 581 3.00 23.87 20.96
C PRO A 581 3.21 23.72 22.48
N LEU A 582 4.44 23.38 22.86
CA LEU A 582 4.92 23.06 24.21
C LEU A 582 6.27 23.77 24.49
N PRO A 583 6.27 25.11 24.64
CA PRO A 583 7.48 25.94 24.63
C PRO A 583 8.46 25.70 25.79
N ASP A 584 7.97 25.26 26.95
CA ASP A 584 8.75 25.13 28.18
C ASP A 584 8.98 23.68 28.64
N MET A 585 8.81 22.70 27.75
CA MET A 585 8.78 21.28 28.11
C MET A 585 10.08 20.52 27.81
N GLN A 586 10.31 19.46 28.60
CA GLN A 586 11.33 18.44 28.33
C GLN A 586 10.68 17.08 28.05
N ALA A 587 11.26 16.35 27.10
CA ALA A 587 10.91 14.97 26.85
C ALA A 587 11.56 14.05 27.90
N PRO A 588 10.99 12.87 28.22
CA PRO A 588 9.79 12.30 27.62
C PRO A 588 8.49 12.93 28.13
N ILE A 589 7.46 12.91 27.29
CA ILE A 589 6.10 13.33 27.66
C ILE A 589 5.12 12.17 27.59
N ALA A 590 3.94 12.37 28.17
CA ALA A 590 2.79 11.51 28.02
C ALA A 590 1.54 12.34 27.73
N PHE A 591 0.53 11.73 27.10
CA PHE A 591 -0.78 12.34 26.94
C PHE A 591 -1.91 11.36 27.22
N GLN A 592 -3.09 11.91 27.50
CA GLN A 592 -4.36 11.22 27.60
C GLN A 592 -5.42 11.99 26.80
N LEU A 593 -6.03 11.34 25.80
CA LEU A 593 -7.19 11.86 25.08
C LEU A 593 -8.47 11.21 25.61
N GLN A 594 -9.35 12.04 26.20
CA GLN A 594 -10.64 11.62 26.73
C GLN A 594 -11.77 12.10 25.84
N THR A 595 -12.48 11.16 25.21
CA THR A 595 -13.74 11.40 24.47
C THR A 595 -14.89 10.67 25.19
N PRO A 596 -16.16 10.83 24.76
CA PRO A 596 -17.26 10.03 25.30
C PRO A 596 -17.09 8.52 25.14
N THR A 597 -16.30 8.06 24.17
CA THR A 597 -16.15 6.64 23.79
C THR A 597 -14.72 6.12 23.84
N LEU A 598 -13.74 6.98 24.15
CA LEU A 598 -12.31 6.66 24.10
C LEU A 598 -11.58 7.29 25.30
N ASP A 599 -10.78 6.48 25.99
CA ASP A 599 -9.73 6.95 26.91
C ASP A 599 -8.37 6.43 26.40
N TRP A 600 -7.72 7.22 25.54
CA TRP A 600 -6.48 6.84 24.87
C TRP A 600 -5.28 7.47 25.57
N ARG A 601 -4.23 6.69 25.82
CA ARG A 601 -3.03 7.13 26.54
C ARG A 601 -1.77 6.70 25.80
N MET A 602 -0.81 7.61 25.70
CA MET A 602 0.55 7.31 25.27
C MET A 602 1.54 7.87 26.28
N GLU A 603 2.57 7.09 26.57
CA GLU A 603 3.60 7.41 27.54
C GLU A 603 4.98 7.21 26.94
N GLY A 604 5.95 8.04 27.36
CA GLY A 604 7.35 7.87 26.98
C GLY A 604 7.69 8.42 25.60
N ILE A 605 6.88 9.36 25.08
CA ILE A 605 7.09 10.00 23.79
C ILE A 605 8.36 10.86 23.86
N ARG A 606 9.31 10.62 22.95
CA ARG A 606 10.64 11.25 22.92
C ARG A 606 10.95 11.90 21.59
#